data_AF-X1PMN4-F1
#
_entry.id   AF-X1PMN4-F1
#
_cell.length_a   1.000
_cell.length_b   1.000
_cell.length_c   1.000
_cell.angle_alpha   90.00
_cell.angle_beta   90.00
_cell.angle_gamma   90.00
#
_symmetry.space_group_name_H-M   'P 1'
#
loop_
_entity.id
_entity.type
_entity.pdbx_description
1 polymer ?
#
loop_
_entity_poly.entity_id
_entity_poly.type
_entity_poly.pdbx_seq_one_letter_code
_entity_poly.pdbx_strand_id
1 'polypeptide(L)'
;RPVDADYYTQTKDTTDLSISRVNREKEVGGVRVHLGEVTVTTTVVGFRKRRQFTEEVIGEEPLDLPSQTFPTIALWFDIPRQVIPRLATRGLDLAGGLHATEHAAIALLPLFALCDRNDIGGLSTPAHPDTGNAQVFIYDAYPGGIGIAEKGFELIEELWQATLKAISECPCESGCPSCIQSPKCGNNNEPLDKRAAQLILEALLGRSIPTT
;
A
#
# COMPACT_ATOMS: atom_id res chain seq x y z
N ARG A 1 -8.83 33.20 -11.32
CA ARG A 1 -8.03 34.22 -12.03
C ARG A 1 -6.72 33.56 -12.43
N PRO A 2 -6.24 33.74 -13.68
CA PRO A 2 -4.90 33.31 -14.05
C PRO A 2 -3.86 33.98 -13.16
N VAL A 3 -2.86 33.23 -12.73
CA VAL A 3 -1.71 33.73 -11.96
C VAL A 3 -0.47 33.20 -12.64
N ASP A 4 0.49 34.09 -12.90
CA ASP A 4 1.82 33.72 -13.38
C ASP A 4 2.66 33.32 -12.16
N ALA A 5 2.96 32.03 -12.04
CA ALA A 5 3.66 31.44 -10.92
C ALA A 5 4.73 30.46 -11.44
N ASP A 6 5.91 30.51 -10.85
CA ASP A 6 7.04 29.62 -11.14
C ASP A 6 6.98 28.29 -10.34
N TYR A 7 5.82 28.00 -9.76
CA TYR A 7 5.57 26.81 -8.95
C TYR A 7 4.20 26.21 -9.26
N TYR A 8 3.98 24.98 -8.81
CA TYR A 8 2.68 24.33 -8.77
C TYR A 8 2.41 23.76 -7.37
N THR A 9 1.17 23.40 -7.07
CA THR A 9 0.78 22.84 -5.77
C THR A 9 0.51 21.35 -5.87
N GLN A 10 0.95 20.60 -4.86
CA GLN A 10 0.68 19.18 -4.71
C GLN A 10 -0.03 18.94 -3.37
N THR A 11 -1.15 18.23 -3.37
CA THR A 11 -1.90 17.92 -2.14
C THR A 11 -1.10 17.04 -1.18
N LYS A 12 -1.36 17.21 0.11
CA LYS A 12 -0.92 16.35 1.19
C LYS A 12 -2.17 15.85 1.92
N ASP A 13 -2.39 14.55 1.84
CA ASP A 13 -3.54 13.89 2.43
C ASP A 13 -3.12 12.79 3.41
N THR A 14 -4.02 12.48 4.35
CA THR A 14 -3.94 11.32 5.23
C THR A 14 -5.10 10.40 4.93
N THR A 15 -4.85 9.10 4.92
CA THR A 15 -5.90 8.09 4.75
C THR A 15 -5.88 7.13 5.93
N ASP A 16 -7.05 6.98 6.54
CA ASP A 16 -7.34 6.07 7.63
C ASP A 16 -8.37 5.03 7.20
N LEU A 17 -8.30 3.83 7.77
CA LEU A 17 -9.21 2.73 7.49
C LEU A 17 -9.64 2.10 8.82
N SER A 18 -10.94 1.84 8.96
CA SER A 18 -11.50 1.08 10.08
C SER A 18 -12.26 -0.15 9.58
N ILE A 19 -12.08 -1.29 10.25
CA ILE A 19 -12.75 -2.55 9.92
C ILE A 19 -14.16 -2.52 10.51
N SER A 20 -15.16 -2.52 9.64
CA SER A 20 -16.57 -2.59 10.06
C SER A 20 -16.99 -4.04 10.33
N ARG A 21 -16.57 -4.96 9.45
CA ARG A 21 -16.97 -6.37 9.53
C ARG A 21 -16.01 -7.26 8.75
N VAL A 22 -15.68 -8.43 9.32
CA VAL A 22 -14.99 -9.51 8.58
C VAL A 22 -16.05 -10.45 7.98
N ASN A 23 -15.99 -10.66 6.66
CA ASN A 23 -16.95 -11.47 5.92
C ASN A 23 -16.43 -12.88 5.64
N ARG A 24 -15.16 -13.00 5.22
CA ARG A 24 -14.49 -14.27 4.93
C ARG A 24 -13.05 -14.21 5.42
N GLU A 25 -12.54 -15.36 5.81
CA GLU A 25 -11.15 -15.55 6.20
C GLU A 25 -10.63 -16.85 5.58
N LYS A 26 -9.34 -16.88 5.27
CA LYS A 26 -8.62 -18.10 4.91
C LYS A 26 -7.17 -18.02 5.39
N GLU A 27 -6.50 -19.17 5.41
CA GLU A 27 -5.08 -19.24 5.69
C GLU A 27 -4.32 -19.58 4.40
N VAL A 28 -3.26 -18.83 4.11
CA VAL A 28 -2.35 -19.05 2.97
C VAL A 28 -0.94 -18.89 3.49
N GLY A 29 -0.04 -19.84 3.23
CA GLY A 29 1.35 -19.76 3.69
C GLY A 29 1.53 -19.61 5.22
N GLY A 30 0.54 -20.06 6.01
CA GLY A 30 0.53 -19.90 7.47
C GLY A 30 0.16 -18.50 7.98
N VAL A 31 -0.36 -17.63 7.10
CA VAL A 31 -0.90 -16.32 7.48
C VAL A 31 -2.39 -16.21 7.21
N ARG A 32 -3.07 -15.41 8.02
CA ARG A 32 -4.48 -15.09 7.82
C ARG A 32 -4.64 -14.03 6.75
N VAL A 33 -5.54 -14.33 5.81
CA VAL A 33 -6.04 -13.41 4.81
C VAL A 33 -7.52 -13.22 5.09
N HIS A 34 -7.96 -11.98 5.04
CA HIS A 34 -9.31 -11.57 5.39
C HIS A 34 -9.93 -10.81 4.23
N LEU A 35 -11.26 -10.85 4.17
CA LEU A 35 -12.08 -10.07 3.27
C LEU A 35 -13.27 -9.56 4.07
N GLY A 36 -13.60 -8.29 3.91
CA GLY A 36 -14.64 -7.68 4.73
C GLY A 36 -14.96 -6.24 4.36
N GLU A 37 -15.93 -5.71 5.09
CA GLU A 37 -16.39 -4.33 4.97
C GLU A 37 -15.48 -3.42 5.80
N VAL A 38 -15.04 -2.34 5.18
CA VAL A 38 -14.19 -1.32 5.79
C VAL A 38 -14.78 0.06 5.52
N THR A 39 -14.40 1.03 6.35
CA THR A 39 -14.68 2.44 6.10
C THR A 39 -13.36 3.16 5.87
N VAL A 40 -13.21 3.78 4.70
CA VAL A 40 -12.02 4.54 4.32
C VAL A 40 -12.31 6.01 4.52
N THR A 41 -11.41 6.72 5.18
CA THR A 41 -11.48 8.17 5.42
C THR A 41 -10.22 8.84 4.92
N THR A 42 -10.36 9.77 3.98
CA THR A 42 -9.24 10.58 3.46
C THR A 42 -9.44 12.04 3.84
N THR A 43 -8.40 12.69 4.35
CA THR A 43 -8.41 14.10 4.73
C THR A 43 -7.26 14.82 4.06
N VAL A 44 -7.56 15.88 3.30
CA VAL A 44 -6.51 16.77 2.75
C VAL A 44 -6.08 17.73 3.85
N VAL A 45 -4.91 17.47 4.43
CA VAL A 45 -4.34 18.21 5.58
C VAL A 45 -3.45 19.38 5.15
N GLY A 46 -3.17 19.51 3.86
CA GLY A 46 -2.35 20.61 3.34
C GLY A 46 -1.99 20.47 1.88
N PHE A 47 -1.09 21.32 1.42
CA PHE A 47 -0.42 21.18 0.13
C PHE A 47 1.02 21.68 0.19
N ARG A 48 1.86 21.15 -0.70
CA ARG A 48 3.23 21.60 -0.96
C ARG A 48 3.24 22.52 -2.17
N LYS A 49 4.08 23.55 -2.14
CA LYS A 49 4.45 24.34 -3.32
C LYS A 49 5.75 23.75 -3.87
N ARG A 50 5.75 23.37 -5.15
CA ARG A 50 6.90 22.81 -5.85
C ARG A 50 7.32 23.71 -7.00
N ARG A 51 8.60 24.11 -7.02
CA ARG A 51 9.16 24.91 -8.11
C ARG A 51 9.05 24.12 -9.42
N GLN A 52 8.55 24.77 -10.46
CA GLN A 52 8.45 24.16 -11.79
C GLN A 52 9.86 23.80 -12.29
N PHE A 53 9.95 22.68 -13.01
CA PHE A 53 11.19 22.10 -13.56
C PHE A 53 12.17 21.48 -12.55
N THR A 54 12.36 22.07 -11.36
CA THR A 54 13.33 21.55 -10.38
C THR A 54 12.72 20.60 -9.36
N GLU A 55 11.39 20.58 -9.22
CA GLU A 55 10.67 19.77 -8.22
C GLU A 55 11.02 20.09 -6.76
N GLU A 56 11.76 21.17 -6.52
CA GLU A 56 12.14 21.66 -5.20
C GLU A 56 10.88 22.07 -4.42
N VAL A 57 10.75 21.56 -3.19
CA VAL A 57 9.68 21.98 -2.28
C VAL A 57 10.03 23.35 -1.70
N ILE A 58 9.29 24.37 -2.10
CA ILE A 58 9.52 25.78 -1.72
C ILE A 58 8.57 26.26 -0.61
N GLY A 59 7.65 25.41 -0.15
CA GLY A 59 6.78 25.68 0.98
C GLY A 59 5.76 24.57 1.21
N GLU A 60 5.24 24.50 2.44
CA GLU A 60 4.05 23.71 2.79
C GLU A 60 3.04 24.64 3.44
N GLU A 61 1.77 24.45 3.11
CA GLU A 61 0.66 25.20 3.70
C GLU A 61 -0.33 24.19 4.30
N PRO A 62 -0.65 24.26 5.60
CA PRO A 62 -1.67 23.41 6.20
C PRO A 62 -3.06 23.82 5.71
N LEU A 63 -3.96 22.85 5.65
CA LEU A 63 -5.37 23.06 5.34
C LEU A 63 -6.23 22.36 6.38
N ASP A 64 -7.39 22.95 6.65
CA ASP A 64 -8.44 22.36 7.48
C ASP A 64 -9.66 22.10 6.58
N LEU A 65 -9.58 21.01 5.81
CA LEU A 65 -10.64 20.57 4.90
C LEU A 65 -11.42 19.40 5.50
N PRO A 66 -12.74 19.31 5.25
CA PRO A 66 -13.54 18.19 5.71
C PRO A 66 -13.04 16.88 5.12
N SER A 67 -13.09 15.83 5.94
CA SER A 67 -12.74 14.48 5.51
C SER A 67 -13.78 13.92 4.54
N GLN A 68 -13.32 13.06 3.64
CA GLN A 68 -14.17 12.26 2.75
C GLN A 68 -14.15 10.83 3.24
N THR A 69 -15.33 10.31 3.56
CA THR A 69 -15.48 8.96 4.11
C THR A 69 -16.46 8.15 3.28
N PHE A 70 -16.10 6.90 2.97
CA PHE A 70 -17.01 5.96 2.32
C PHE A 70 -16.80 4.51 2.79
N PRO A 71 -17.88 3.73 2.93
CA PRO A 71 -17.77 2.29 3.14
C PRO A 71 -17.39 1.59 1.83
N THR A 72 -16.58 0.54 1.91
CA THR A 72 -16.18 -0.30 0.77
C THR A 72 -15.79 -1.71 1.22
N ILE A 73 -15.41 -2.57 0.29
CA ILE A 73 -14.86 -3.90 0.55
C ILE A 73 -13.33 -3.86 0.44
N ALA A 74 -12.66 -4.53 1.36
CA ALA A 74 -11.21 -4.71 1.35
C ALA A 74 -10.84 -6.16 1.54
N LEU A 75 -9.74 -6.56 0.89
CA LEU A 75 -8.93 -7.69 1.32
C LEU A 75 -7.77 -7.15 2.17
N TRP A 76 -7.38 -7.89 3.19
CA TRP A 76 -6.16 -7.59 3.93
C TRP A 76 -5.52 -8.86 4.45
N PHE A 77 -4.24 -8.77 4.78
CA PHE A 77 -3.49 -9.93 5.26
C PHE A 77 -2.52 -9.56 6.37
N ASP A 78 -2.37 -10.49 7.30
CA ASP A 78 -1.43 -10.40 8.40
C ASP A 78 0.00 -10.62 7.90
N ILE A 79 0.94 -9.90 8.49
CA ILE A 79 2.36 -10.08 8.23
C ILE A 79 2.93 -11.11 9.21
N PRO A 80 3.62 -12.16 8.73
CA PRO A 80 4.14 -13.20 9.62
C PRO A 80 5.07 -12.62 10.68
N ARG A 81 4.75 -12.78 11.97
CA ARG A 81 5.47 -12.13 13.10
C ARG A 81 6.97 -12.40 13.09
N GLN A 82 7.40 -13.54 12.58
CA GLN A 82 8.80 -13.93 12.45
C GLN A 82 9.61 -13.09 11.45
N VAL A 83 8.98 -12.37 10.52
CA VAL A 83 9.69 -11.51 9.54
C VAL A 83 10.16 -10.22 10.19
N ILE A 84 9.38 -9.66 11.12
CA ILE A 84 9.65 -8.37 11.78
C ILE A 84 11.05 -8.31 12.42
N PRO A 85 11.44 -9.23 13.32
CA PRO A 85 12.78 -9.19 13.91
C PRO A 85 13.88 -9.40 12.87
N ARG A 86 13.63 -10.15 11.80
CA ARG A 86 14.62 -10.38 10.73
C ARG A 86 14.89 -9.11 9.94
N LEU A 87 13.85 -8.34 9.60
CA LEU A 87 14.01 -7.03 8.97
C LEU A 87 14.87 -6.11 9.85
N ALA A 88 14.52 -6.03 11.13
CA ALA A 88 15.26 -5.21 12.10
C ALA A 88 16.74 -5.60 12.19
N THR A 89 17.06 -6.90 12.27
CA THR A 89 18.47 -7.36 12.33
C THR A 89 19.29 -7.03 11.08
N ARG A 90 18.62 -6.80 9.93
CA ARG A 90 19.25 -6.42 8.66
C ARG A 90 19.24 -4.91 8.42
N GLY A 91 18.73 -4.12 9.38
CA GLY A 91 18.57 -2.67 9.21
C GLY A 91 17.53 -2.29 8.15
N LEU A 92 16.59 -3.18 7.85
CA LEU A 92 15.53 -2.96 6.87
C LEU A 92 14.31 -2.35 7.54
N ASP A 93 13.63 -1.45 6.83
CA ASP A 93 12.49 -0.72 7.37
C ASP A 93 11.18 -1.50 7.20
N LEU A 94 10.51 -1.81 8.32
CA LEU A 94 9.23 -2.52 8.29
C LEU A 94 8.17 -1.68 7.57
N ALA A 95 8.02 -0.40 7.92
CA ALA A 95 7.00 0.45 7.32
C ALA A 95 7.19 0.58 5.81
N GLY A 96 8.42 0.83 5.36
CA GLY A 96 8.81 0.89 3.96
C GLY A 96 8.62 -0.44 3.23
N GLY A 97 8.85 -1.57 3.89
CA GLY A 97 8.59 -2.90 3.33
C GLY A 97 7.10 -3.15 3.10
N LEU A 98 6.25 -2.84 4.09
CA LEU A 98 4.80 -2.98 3.98
C LEU A 98 4.24 -2.09 2.86
N HIS A 99 4.69 -0.84 2.80
CA HIS A 99 4.28 0.14 1.80
C HIS A 99 4.72 -0.26 0.39
N ALA A 100 5.95 -0.80 0.24
CA ALA A 100 6.42 -1.33 -1.02
C ALA A 100 5.66 -2.60 -1.46
N THR A 101 5.32 -3.49 -0.52
CA THR A 101 4.46 -4.66 -0.80
C THR A 101 3.07 -4.23 -1.27
N GLU A 102 2.45 -3.26 -0.58
CA GLU A 102 1.16 -2.68 -0.96
C GLU A 102 1.18 -2.12 -2.38
N HIS A 103 2.13 -1.23 -2.67
CA HIS A 103 2.27 -0.60 -3.99
C HIS A 103 2.41 -1.64 -5.11
N ALA A 104 3.30 -2.61 -4.93
CA ALA A 104 3.58 -3.62 -5.94
C ALA A 104 2.39 -4.55 -6.15
N ALA A 105 1.71 -4.96 -5.08
CA ALA A 105 0.51 -5.80 -5.18
C ALA A 105 -0.63 -5.06 -5.90
N ILE A 106 -0.89 -3.80 -5.55
CA ILE A 106 -1.89 -2.96 -6.25
C ILE A 106 -1.53 -2.76 -7.71
N ALA A 107 -0.25 -2.61 -8.05
CA ALA A 107 0.19 -2.44 -9.44
C ALA A 107 -0.06 -3.70 -10.28
N LEU A 108 -0.04 -4.90 -9.69
CA LEU A 108 -0.25 -6.15 -10.41
C LEU A 108 -1.69 -6.68 -10.34
N LEU A 109 -2.48 -6.31 -9.34
CA LEU A 109 -3.87 -6.77 -9.20
C LEU A 109 -4.74 -6.55 -10.45
N PRO A 110 -4.60 -5.46 -11.24
CA PRO A 110 -5.28 -5.31 -12.53
C PRO A 110 -5.11 -6.49 -13.50
N LEU A 111 -3.98 -7.20 -13.46
CA LEU A 111 -3.73 -8.39 -14.30
C LEU A 111 -4.62 -9.58 -13.93
N PHE A 112 -5.17 -9.61 -12.71
CA PHE A 112 -6.01 -10.68 -12.19
C PHE A 112 -7.49 -10.31 -12.14
N ALA A 113 -7.79 -9.04 -11.87
CA ALA A 113 -9.14 -8.51 -11.70
C ALA A 113 -9.70 -7.78 -12.93
N LEU A 114 -8.90 -7.57 -13.97
CA LEU A 114 -9.29 -6.87 -15.21
C LEU A 114 -9.92 -5.49 -14.97
N CYS A 115 -9.36 -4.75 -14.01
CA CYS A 115 -9.78 -3.39 -13.64
C CYS A 115 -8.70 -2.36 -14.02
N ASP A 116 -9.02 -1.08 -13.89
CA ASP A 116 -8.00 -0.04 -13.94
C ASP A 116 -7.32 0.10 -12.57
N ARG A 117 -6.04 0.48 -12.57
CA ARG A 117 -5.31 0.74 -11.33
C ARG A 117 -5.99 1.82 -10.47
N ASN A 118 -6.70 2.75 -11.10
CA ASN A 118 -7.41 3.81 -10.38
C ASN A 118 -8.59 3.31 -9.55
N ASP A 119 -9.12 2.13 -9.87
CA ASP A 119 -10.23 1.48 -9.15
C ASP A 119 -9.79 0.85 -7.83
N ILE A 120 -8.49 0.90 -7.51
CA ILE A 120 -7.89 0.28 -6.33
C ILE A 120 -7.26 1.34 -5.43
N GLY A 121 -7.53 1.22 -4.14
CA GLY A 121 -6.83 1.90 -3.05
C GLY A 121 -6.10 0.93 -2.14
N GLY A 122 -5.28 1.46 -1.24
CA GLY A 122 -4.53 0.66 -0.29
C GLY A 122 -4.18 1.42 0.97
N LEU A 123 -3.82 0.64 1.99
CA LEU A 123 -3.24 1.13 3.23
C LEU A 123 -2.27 0.06 3.74
N SER A 124 -1.08 0.48 4.17
CA SER A 124 -0.15 -0.37 4.90
C SER A 124 0.18 0.26 6.25
N THR A 125 0.27 -0.57 7.28
CA THR A 125 0.58 -0.09 8.64
C THR A 125 1.31 -1.14 9.46
N PRO A 126 2.36 -0.75 10.22
CA PRO A 126 3.01 -1.64 11.18
C PRO A 126 2.11 -2.07 12.35
N ALA A 127 1.05 -1.32 12.64
CA ALA A 127 0.10 -1.62 13.70
C ALA A 127 -1.27 -1.00 13.38
N HIS A 128 -2.18 -1.78 12.82
CA HIS A 128 -3.53 -1.30 12.52
C HIS A 128 -4.31 -1.02 13.82
N PRO A 129 -5.01 0.11 13.97
CA PRO A 129 -5.70 0.48 15.22
C PRO A 129 -6.67 -0.58 15.74
N ASP A 130 -7.40 -1.25 14.84
CA ASP A 130 -8.42 -2.24 15.23
C ASP A 130 -7.84 -3.62 15.59
N THR A 131 -6.66 -3.97 15.08
CA THR A 131 -6.11 -5.34 15.21
C THR A 131 -4.80 -5.40 16.00
N GLY A 132 -4.07 -4.28 16.08
CA GLY A 132 -2.73 -4.20 16.63
C GLY A 132 -1.65 -4.91 15.79
N ASN A 133 -1.99 -5.44 14.61
CA ASN A 133 -1.08 -6.20 13.77
C ASN A 133 -0.46 -5.34 12.66
N ALA A 134 0.73 -5.73 12.19
CA ALA A 134 1.26 -5.25 10.92
C ALA A 134 0.48 -5.86 9.77
N GLN A 135 -0.09 -5.03 8.91
CA GLN A 135 -1.05 -5.44 7.88
C GLN A 135 -0.94 -4.58 6.62
N VAL A 136 -1.34 -5.17 5.50
CA VAL A 136 -1.56 -4.50 4.21
C VAL A 136 -3.00 -4.72 3.79
N PHE A 137 -3.67 -3.63 3.43
CA PHE A 137 -5.05 -3.57 2.95
C PHE A 137 -5.04 -3.18 1.47
N ILE A 138 -5.88 -3.84 0.68
CA ILE A 138 -6.20 -3.47 -0.69
C ILE A 138 -7.72 -3.42 -0.79
N TYR A 139 -8.26 -2.28 -1.21
CA TYR A 139 -9.69 -2.04 -1.20
C TYR A 139 -10.19 -1.43 -2.51
N ASP A 140 -11.47 -1.59 -2.75
CA ASP A 140 -12.13 -1.03 -3.92
C ASP A 140 -12.29 0.47 -3.72
N ALA A 141 -11.73 1.28 -4.62
CA ALA A 141 -11.83 2.74 -4.59
C ALA A 141 -13.21 3.26 -5.05
N TYR A 142 -14.27 2.56 -4.61
CA TYR A 142 -15.65 2.83 -4.96
C TYR A 142 -16.57 2.54 -3.76
N PRO A 143 -17.53 3.44 -3.43
CA PRO A 143 -18.47 3.19 -2.34
C PRO A 143 -19.27 1.89 -2.50
N GLY A 144 -19.27 1.06 -1.46
CA GLY A 144 -19.96 -0.23 -1.43
C GLY A 144 -19.18 -1.40 -2.02
N GLY A 145 -18.02 -1.17 -2.65
CA GLY A 145 -17.25 -2.20 -3.34
C GLY A 145 -17.81 -2.56 -4.72
N ILE A 146 -16.94 -3.08 -5.59
CA ILE A 146 -17.22 -3.47 -6.97
C ILE A 146 -16.66 -4.86 -7.33
N GLY A 147 -16.07 -5.58 -6.38
CA GLY A 147 -15.65 -6.97 -6.54
C GLY A 147 -14.14 -7.17 -6.77
N ILE A 148 -13.32 -6.10 -6.72
CA ILE A 148 -11.87 -6.21 -6.99
C ILE A 148 -11.17 -6.84 -5.79
N ALA A 149 -11.50 -6.40 -4.59
CA ALA A 149 -11.01 -6.95 -3.33
C ALA A 149 -11.35 -8.44 -3.19
N GLU A 150 -12.57 -8.84 -3.56
CA GLU A 150 -13.01 -10.24 -3.58
C GLU A 150 -12.14 -11.06 -4.54
N LYS A 151 -11.89 -10.54 -5.74
CA LYS A 151 -11.05 -11.23 -6.73
C LYS A 151 -9.60 -11.36 -6.27
N GLY A 152 -9.05 -10.30 -5.68
CA GLY A 152 -7.72 -10.32 -5.07
C GLY A 152 -7.65 -11.30 -3.90
N PHE A 153 -8.70 -11.39 -3.07
CA PHE A 153 -8.77 -12.36 -1.97
C PHE A 153 -8.77 -13.79 -2.50
N GLU A 154 -9.54 -14.08 -3.55
CA GLU A 154 -9.57 -15.40 -4.18
C GLU A 154 -8.17 -15.83 -4.67
N LEU A 155 -7.48 -14.95 -5.39
CA LEU A 155 -6.20 -15.19 -6.07
C LEU A 155 -4.98 -14.64 -5.31
N ILE A 156 -5.08 -14.52 -3.99
CA ILE A 156 -4.08 -13.80 -3.19
C ILE A 156 -2.68 -14.43 -3.28
N GLU A 157 -2.60 -15.77 -3.37
CA GLU A 157 -1.32 -16.45 -3.45
C GLU A 157 -0.63 -16.17 -4.79
N GLU A 158 -1.37 -16.26 -5.89
CA GLU A 158 -0.91 -15.94 -7.24
C GLU A 158 -0.50 -14.46 -7.36
N LEU A 159 -1.26 -13.56 -6.72
CA LEU A 159 -0.93 -12.14 -6.64
C LEU A 159 0.41 -11.94 -5.91
N TRP A 160 0.61 -12.56 -4.75
CA TRP A 160 1.88 -12.47 -4.02
C TRP A 160 3.05 -13.05 -4.80
N GLN A 161 2.86 -14.17 -5.49
CA GLN A 161 3.90 -14.75 -6.36
C GLN A 161 4.30 -13.80 -7.49
N ALA A 162 3.32 -13.23 -8.19
CA ALA A 162 3.57 -12.25 -9.24
C ALA A 162 4.24 -10.98 -8.70
N THR A 163 3.82 -10.52 -7.52
CA THR A 163 4.39 -9.35 -6.82
C THR A 163 5.84 -9.58 -6.48
N LEU A 164 6.16 -10.71 -5.84
CA LEU A 164 7.53 -11.09 -5.52
C LEU A 164 8.40 -11.17 -6.77
N LYS A 165 7.88 -11.79 -7.84
CA LYS A 165 8.59 -11.91 -9.11
C LYS A 165 8.92 -10.54 -9.71
N ALA A 166 7.93 -9.65 -9.82
CA ALA A 166 8.14 -8.31 -10.36
C ALA A 166 9.18 -7.50 -9.58
N ILE A 167 9.15 -7.56 -8.24
CA ILE A 167 10.15 -6.88 -7.41
C ILE A 167 11.53 -7.51 -7.58
N SER A 168 11.62 -8.84 -7.64
CA SER A 168 12.89 -9.58 -7.68
C SER A 168 13.59 -9.53 -9.02
N GLU A 169 12.84 -9.49 -10.13
CA GLU A 169 13.40 -9.40 -11.48
C GLU A 169 13.71 -7.96 -11.91
N CYS A 170 13.21 -6.96 -11.17
CA CYS A 170 13.49 -5.56 -11.47
C CYS A 170 14.98 -5.24 -11.18
N PRO A 171 15.73 -4.69 -12.15
CA PRO A 171 17.17 -4.46 -12.04
C PRO A 171 17.56 -3.28 -11.13
N CYS A 172 16.59 -2.52 -10.60
CA CYS A 172 16.88 -1.39 -9.72
C CYS A 172 17.39 -1.84 -8.34
N GLU A 173 18.18 -1.00 -7.68
CA GLU A 173 18.73 -1.31 -6.35
C GLU A 173 17.74 -1.00 -5.22
N SER A 174 17.27 0.25 -5.17
CA SER A 174 16.47 0.78 -4.05
C SER A 174 14.95 0.76 -4.28
N GLY A 175 14.50 0.56 -5.52
CA GLY A 175 13.09 0.69 -5.91
C GLY A 175 12.88 1.73 -7.00
N CYS A 176 11.91 1.52 -7.88
CA CYS A 176 11.60 2.42 -8.98
C CYS A 176 10.11 2.34 -9.39
N PRO A 177 9.65 3.18 -10.34
CA PRO A 177 8.28 3.14 -10.87
C PRO A 177 7.84 1.79 -11.46
N SER A 178 8.79 0.94 -11.85
CA SER A 178 8.48 -0.37 -12.42
C SER A 178 8.29 -1.49 -11.39
N CYS A 179 8.56 -1.24 -10.10
CA CYS A 179 8.44 -2.29 -9.07
C CYS A 179 7.67 -1.87 -7.82
N ILE A 180 8.09 -0.81 -7.12
CA ILE A 180 7.54 -0.49 -5.77
C ILE A 180 7.07 0.95 -5.61
N GLN A 181 7.29 1.82 -6.60
CA GLN A 181 6.76 3.19 -6.54
C GLN A 181 5.36 3.25 -7.16
N SER A 182 4.51 4.10 -6.59
CA SER A 182 3.14 4.36 -7.01
C SER A 182 3.00 5.83 -7.37
N PRO A 183 2.44 6.17 -8.54
CA PRO A 183 2.10 7.56 -8.87
C PRO A 183 0.90 8.09 -8.06
N LYS A 184 0.17 7.21 -7.36
CA LYS A 184 -0.97 7.57 -6.47
C LYS A 184 -0.55 7.68 -4.99
N CYS A 185 0.74 7.58 -4.67
CA CYS A 185 1.18 7.61 -3.27
C CYS A 185 1.09 9.03 -2.69
N GLY A 186 0.18 9.26 -1.74
CA GLY A 186 0.07 10.53 -0.99
C GLY A 186 1.29 10.82 -0.11
N ASN A 187 2.04 9.78 0.28
CA ASN A 187 3.26 9.88 1.08
C ASN A 187 4.53 10.09 0.23
N ASN A 188 4.37 10.49 -1.04
CA ASN A 188 5.49 10.81 -1.93
C ASN A 188 6.48 9.66 -2.13
N ASN A 189 6.00 8.42 -2.06
CA ASN A 189 6.80 7.19 -2.14
C ASN A 189 7.86 7.06 -1.02
N GLU A 190 7.57 7.58 0.17
CA GLU A 190 8.46 7.46 1.34
C GLU A 190 7.68 7.10 2.63
N PRO A 191 8.18 6.16 3.45
CA PRO A 191 9.33 5.29 3.19
C PRO A 191 8.98 4.18 2.18
N LEU A 192 9.98 3.65 1.46
CA LEU A 192 9.88 2.43 0.66
C LEU A 192 11.15 1.61 0.83
N ASP A 193 11.01 0.30 1.05
CA ASP A 193 12.14 -0.62 1.18
C ASP A 193 11.91 -1.87 0.32
N LYS A 194 12.61 -1.91 -0.82
CA LYS A 194 12.53 -3.01 -1.79
C LYS A 194 12.89 -4.36 -1.16
N ARG A 195 13.94 -4.40 -0.34
CA ARG A 195 14.47 -5.64 0.20
C ARG A 195 13.59 -6.15 1.34
N ALA A 196 13.03 -5.25 2.14
CA ALA A 196 12.02 -5.60 3.13
C ALA A 196 10.77 -6.20 2.47
N ALA A 197 10.26 -5.58 1.39
CA ALA A 197 9.11 -6.10 0.65
C ALA A 197 9.34 -7.51 0.10
N GLN A 198 10.53 -7.81 -0.44
CA GLN A 198 10.90 -9.16 -0.89
C GLN A 198 10.82 -10.17 0.24
N LEU A 199 11.42 -9.87 1.40
CA LEU A 199 11.44 -10.78 2.55
C LEU A 199 10.02 -10.98 3.13
N ILE A 200 9.19 -9.94 3.13
CA ILE A 200 7.77 -10.03 3.52
C ILE A 200 7.03 -10.98 2.58
N LEU A 201 7.15 -10.80 1.27
CA LEU A 201 6.47 -11.64 0.28
C LEU A 201 6.98 -13.09 0.28
N GLU A 202 8.28 -13.32 0.47
CA GLU A 202 8.84 -14.65 0.67
C GLU A 202 8.21 -15.34 1.90
N ALA A 203 8.07 -14.59 3.00
CA ALA A 203 7.47 -15.09 4.23
C ALA A 203 5.98 -15.41 4.06
N LEU A 204 5.23 -14.56 3.36
CA LEU A 204 3.80 -14.77 3.02
C LEU A 204 3.59 -16.04 2.18
N LEU A 205 4.55 -16.35 1.30
CA LEU A 205 4.53 -17.56 0.46
C LEU A 205 5.09 -18.80 1.17
N GLY A 206 5.34 -18.72 2.48
CA GLY A 206 5.89 -19.83 3.27
C GLY A 206 7.29 -20.27 2.84
N ARG A 207 8.02 -19.43 2.08
CA ARG A 207 9.38 -19.75 1.63
C ARG A 207 10.34 -19.62 2.80
N SER A 208 11.34 -20.49 2.85
CA SER A 208 12.41 -20.38 3.84
C SER A 208 13.17 -19.07 3.62
N ILE A 209 13.00 -18.10 4.51
CA ILE A 209 13.75 -16.85 4.48
C ILE A 209 15.23 -17.19 4.78
N PRO A 210 16.17 -16.97 3.84
CA PRO A 210 17.57 -17.32 4.02
C PRO A 210 18.17 -16.64 5.26
N THR A 211 19.02 -17.32 6.00
CA THR A 211 19.54 -16.83 7.30
C THR A 211 20.66 -15.78 7.17
N THR A 212 21.01 -15.33 5.96
CA THR A 212 22.12 -14.40 5.70
C THR A 212 21.71 -13.22 4.85
#